data_AF-A0A8E2JHX4-F1
#
_entry.id   AF-A0A8E2JHX4-F1
#
_cell.length_a   1.000
_cell.length_b   1.000
_cell.length_c   1.000
_cell.angle_alpha   90.00
_cell.angle_beta   90.00
_cell.angle_gamma   90.00
#
_symmetry.space_group_name_H-M   'P 1'
#
loop_
_entity.id
_entity.type
_entity.pdbx_description
1 polymer ?
#
loop_
_entity_poly.entity_id
_entity_poly.type
_entity_poly.pdbx_seq_one_letter_code
_entity_poly.pdbx_strand_id
1 'polypeptide(L)'
;MVPKYFLTLLLLGVLILRGSCLYLPTSASLSTHSISSASTAIGTSTTTTTPSTTPLFLSISSTPPDLLGMSQVNGIYGPGSWAGWYITIVASWFRLSVDPKGKLDPNTWTYLLGINWAAFDLLRHVHKFRQGGQDVNKELGTIGAAFTVLWWGSLHAFAQLWLAAYLESVQRGITLCFGLLMPVITLSVEIFSLGSLFADETSSISVPALYYRGMSVTDQYTIVFAACLTGGWISSIAVLFLLTIIIGVIARYSKALTEILEFLGDAVQPVVTWYGAISFLSLIIIGNISPLIHLVPRWLIIVLALPLLVLVYLFYPLWAIFMLVIHSTVYGWNILRYHGSIVSQSCFFMPCSPQSIFEWDQAFALFLGIFLFVGMEALPHIRKKWKEEKLFEQYVAEPQKSLPWELR
;
A
#
# COMPACT_ATOMS: atom_id res chain seq x y z
N MET A 1 4.19 -23.11 14.57
CA MET A 1 4.77 -22.95 13.21
C MET A 1 4.88 -21.50 12.73
N VAL A 2 4.10 -20.56 13.27
CA VAL A 2 4.14 -19.10 12.95
C VAL A 2 5.50 -18.39 13.10
N PRO A 3 6.39 -18.68 14.08
CA PRO A 3 7.59 -17.85 14.29
C PRO A 3 8.64 -17.95 13.18
N LYS A 4 8.68 -19.04 12.38
CA LYS A 4 9.66 -19.19 11.30
C LYS A 4 9.36 -18.27 10.11
N TYR A 5 8.10 -18.15 9.71
CA TYR A 5 7.69 -17.25 8.62
C TYR A 5 7.80 -15.78 9.00
N PHE A 6 7.53 -15.47 10.27
CA PHE A 6 7.72 -14.13 10.82
C PHE A 6 9.19 -13.70 10.77
N LEU A 7 10.12 -14.58 11.17
CA LEU A 7 11.55 -14.30 11.09
C LEU A 7 12.01 -14.09 9.63
N THR A 8 11.46 -14.85 8.68
CA THR A 8 11.77 -14.67 7.26
C THR A 8 11.25 -13.34 6.71
N LEU A 9 10.03 -12.93 7.07
CA LEU A 9 9.46 -11.63 6.69
C LEU A 9 10.21 -10.46 7.36
N LEU A 10 10.60 -10.62 8.62
CA LEU A 10 11.43 -9.65 9.34
C LEU A 10 12.82 -9.55 8.70
N LEU A 11 13.46 -10.67 8.36
CA LEU A 11 14.75 -10.70 7.66
C LEU A 11 14.64 -10.10 6.26
N LEU A 12 13.55 -10.34 5.54
CA LEU A 12 13.29 -9.71 4.24
C LEU A 12 13.11 -8.20 4.40
N GLY A 13 12.34 -7.75 5.39
CA GLY A 13 12.18 -6.33 5.73
C GLY A 13 13.50 -5.67 6.17
N VAL A 14 14.33 -6.37 6.95
CA VAL A 14 15.67 -5.92 7.36
C VAL A 14 16.63 -5.89 6.16
N LEU A 15 16.54 -6.83 5.22
CA LEU A 15 17.35 -6.81 3.99
C LEU A 15 16.94 -5.67 3.07
N ILE A 16 15.63 -5.38 2.96
CA ILE A 16 15.11 -4.21 2.24
C ILE A 16 15.58 -2.91 2.90
N LEU A 17 15.43 -2.77 4.23
CA LEU A 17 15.92 -1.63 4.99
C LEU A 17 17.44 -1.48 4.90
N ARG A 18 18.20 -2.58 4.96
CA ARG A 18 19.66 -2.57 4.82
C ARG A 18 20.08 -2.15 3.42
N GLY A 19 19.36 -2.58 2.38
CA GLY A 19 19.55 -2.10 1.02
C GLY A 19 19.28 -0.60 0.88
N SER A 20 18.20 -0.10 1.49
CA SER A 20 17.83 1.31 1.46
C SER A 20 18.74 2.21 2.30
N CYS A 21 19.22 1.74 3.46
CA CYS A 21 20.06 2.52 4.38
C CYS A 21 21.55 2.49 4.06
N LEU A 22 22.11 1.37 3.55
CA LEU A 22 23.54 1.29 3.22
C LEU A 22 23.90 1.92 1.86
N TYR A 23 22.91 2.23 1.03
CA TYR A 23 23.10 2.86 -0.28
C TYR A 23 22.47 4.25 -0.39
N LEU A 24 22.22 4.93 0.74
CA LEU A 24 22.02 6.38 0.74
C LEU A 24 23.39 7.01 0.49
N PRO A 25 23.70 7.53 -0.71
CA PRO A 25 24.97 8.18 -0.92
C PRO A 25 24.92 9.50 -0.16
N THR A 26 25.71 9.60 0.91
CA THR A 26 26.15 10.88 1.45
C THR A 26 26.78 11.64 0.29
N SER A 27 26.06 12.62 -0.25
CA SER A 27 26.46 13.47 -1.39
C SER A 27 26.91 12.70 -2.65
N ALA A 28 25.97 12.10 -3.39
CA ALA A 28 26.22 11.87 -4.81
C ALA A 28 26.23 13.24 -5.51
N SER A 29 27.41 13.76 -5.82
CA SER A 29 27.59 14.83 -6.80
C SER A 29 27.02 14.33 -8.13
N LEU A 30 25.78 14.70 -8.42
CA LEU A 30 25.08 14.35 -9.65
C LEU A 30 25.90 14.94 -10.81
N SER A 31 26.61 14.10 -11.55
CA SER A 31 27.18 14.51 -12.83
C SER A 31 26.00 14.78 -13.76
N THR A 32 25.61 16.05 -13.86
CA THR A 32 24.61 16.55 -14.78
C THR A 32 25.09 16.26 -16.20
N HIS A 33 24.70 15.11 -16.74
CA HIS A 33 24.64 14.95 -18.18
C HIS A 33 23.57 15.92 -18.67
N SER A 34 24.01 17.09 -19.12
CA SER A 34 23.18 18.08 -19.79
C SER A 34 22.52 17.40 -20.99
N ILE A 35 21.24 17.06 -20.84
CA ILE A 35 20.39 16.69 -21.97
C ILE A 35 20.26 17.98 -22.79
N SER A 36 21.08 18.10 -23.82
CA SER A 36 20.97 19.18 -24.79
C SER A 36 19.58 19.09 -25.40
N SER A 37 18.76 20.10 -25.14
CA SER A 37 17.50 20.35 -25.83
C SER A 37 17.79 20.50 -27.32
N ALA A 38 17.77 19.40 -28.06
CA ALA A 38 17.86 19.39 -29.50
C ALA A 38 16.52 19.92 -30.04
N SER A 39 16.52 21.17 -30.52
CA SER A 39 15.45 21.73 -31.33
C SER A 39 15.42 20.99 -32.68
N THR A 40 14.64 19.92 -32.77
CA THR A 40 14.54 19.13 -34.00
C THR A 40 13.58 19.81 -34.98
N ALA A 41 14.14 20.26 -36.10
CA ALA A 41 13.40 20.70 -37.28
C ALA A 41 12.51 19.57 -37.81
N ILE A 42 11.27 19.93 -38.17
CA ILE A 42 10.24 19.01 -38.64
C ILE A 42 10.57 18.56 -40.07
N GLY A 43 11.12 17.35 -40.19
CA GLY A 43 11.18 16.58 -41.44
C GLY A 43 10.09 15.51 -41.44
N THR A 44 9.08 15.66 -42.28
CA THR A 44 7.96 14.72 -42.45
C THR A 44 8.39 13.50 -43.27
N SER A 45 8.93 12.49 -42.61
CA SER A 45 9.07 11.14 -43.16
C SER A 45 8.19 10.16 -42.38
N THR A 46 7.08 9.75 -42.99
CA THR A 46 6.12 8.76 -42.50
C THR A 46 6.72 7.35 -42.57
N THR A 47 7.64 7.05 -41.66
CA THR A 47 8.04 5.67 -41.39
C THR A 47 7.08 5.07 -40.37
N THR A 48 6.50 3.91 -40.70
CA THR A 48 5.65 3.09 -39.83
C THR A 48 6.49 2.54 -38.66
N THR A 49 6.76 3.38 -37.68
CA THR A 49 7.54 3.03 -36.49
C THR A 49 6.66 2.19 -35.57
N THR A 50 7.05 0.92 -35.36
CA THR A 50 6.60 0.14 -34.22
C THR A 50 6.70 0.99 -32.95
N PRO A 51 5.67 1.05 -32.11
CA PRO A 51 5.67 1.88 -30.91
C PRO A 51 6.79 1.41 -29.98
N SER A 52 7.93 2.09 -30.04
CA SER A 52 9.04 1.88 -29.12
C SER A 52 8.58 2.38 -27.76
N THR A 53 8.45 1.48 -26.79
CA THR A 53 8.19 1.82 -25.39
C THR A 53 9.31 2.71 -24.90
N THR A 54 9.05 4.01 -24.82
CA THR A 54 10.06 4.98 -24.40
C THR A 54 10.24 4.87 -22.89
N PRO A 55 11.46 4.59 -22.38
CA PRO A 55 11.71 4.54 -20.95
C PRO A 55 11.48 5.92 -20.33
N LEU A 56 10.79 5.94 -19.19
CA LEU A 56 10.50 7.16 -18.44
C LEU A 56 11.68 7.52 -17.53
N PHE A 57 12.08 8.79 -17.61
CA PHE A 57 13.08 9.40 -16.74
C PHE A 57 12.51 10.67 -16.12
N LEU A 58 12.07 10.59 -14.86
CA LEU A 58 11.60 11.75 -14.11
C LEU A 58 12.79 12.51 -13.51
N SER A 59 12.75 13.85 -13.61
CA SER A 59 13.72 14.74 -12.96
C SER A 59 13.34 14.93 -11.49
N ILE A 60 13.76 13.99 -10.63
CA ILE A 60 13.47 14.01 -9.19
C ILE A 60 14.46 14.93 -8.43
N SER A 61 14.96 15.98 -9.07
CA SER A 61 15.84 16.94 -8.40
C SER A 61 15.03 18.06 -7.74
N SER A 62 15.41 18.46 -6.54
CA SER A 62 14.91 19.69 -5.90
C SER A 62 15.66 20.95 -6.38
N THR A 63 16.71 20.80 -7.19
CA THR A 63 17.48 21.92 -7.73
C THR A 63 16.78 22.55 -8.94
N PRO A 64 16.81 23.88 -9.11
CA PRO A 64 16.28 24.53 -10.30
C PRO A 64 16.87 23.97 -11.61
N PRO A 65 16.04 23.69 -12.64
CA PRO A 65 14.58 23.80 -12.63
C PRO A 65 13.90 22.63 -11.91
N ASP A 66 13.15 22.93 -10.84
CA ASP A 66 12.34 21.94 -10.12
C ASP A 66 10.98 21.77 -10.80
N LEU A 67 10.96 20.94 -11.84
CA LEU A 67 9.79 20.74 -12.69
C LEU A 67 8.64 20.02 -11.99
N LEU A 68 8.93 19.20 -10.98
CA LEU A 68 7.95 18.39 -10.27
C LEU A 68 7.58 18.97 -8.89
N GLY A 69 8.23 20.07 -8.46
CA GLY A 69 8.06 20.62 -7.13
C GLY A 69 8.58 19.71 -6.02
N MET A 70 9.65 18.96 -6.28
CA MET A 70 10.30 18.11 -5.27
C MET A 70 10.73 18.92 -4.06
N SER A 71 11.12 20.18 -4.23
CA SER A 71 11.47 21.07 -3.12
C SER A 71 10.28 21.42 -2.21
N GLN A 72 9.04 21.19 -2.66
CA GLN A 72 7.81 21.48 -1.93
C GLN A 72 7.26 20.25 -1.21
N VAL A 73 7.87 19.07 -1.41
CA VAL A 73 7.47 17.85 -0.71
C VAL A 73 7.67 18.05 0.78
N ASN A 74 6.61 17.83 1.56
CA ASN A 74 6.63 17.97 3.01
C ASN A 74 7.63 16.97 3.64
N GLY A 75 8.40 17.42 4.64
CA GLY A 75 9.32 16.58 5.40
C GLY A 75 8.68 15.36 6.06
N ILE A 76 7.35 15.33 6.28
CA ILE A 76 6.67 14.11 6.76
C ILE A 76 6.84 12.90 5.81
N TYR A 77 7.15 13.13 4.54
CA TYR A 77 7.48 12.10 3.55
C TYR A 77 8.99 11.89 3.38
N GLY A 78 9.81 12.55 4.20
CA GLY A 78 11.26 12.43 4.16
C GLY A 78 11.76 11.05 4.57
N PRO A 79 13.04 10.74 4.29
CA PRO A 79 13.62 9.43 4.54
C PRO A 79 13.52 8.98 6.00
N GLY A 80 13.75 9.89 6.94
CA GLY A 80 13.68 9.57 8.37
C GLY A 80 12.24 9.31 8.83
N SER A 81 11.30 10.17 8.40
CA SER A 81 9.88 10.00 8.68
C SER A 81 9.30 8.73 8.05
N TRP A 82 9.62 8.45 6.78
CA TRP A 82 9.22 7.23 6.10
C TRP A 82 9.80 5.98 6.77
N ALA A 83 11.08 5.98 7.14
CA ALA A 83 11.70 4.85 7.82
C ALA A 83 11.08 4.62 9.20
N GLY A 84 10.85 5.69 9.98
CA GLY A 84 10.14 5.61 11.26
C GLY A 84 8.72 5.03 11.10
N TRP A 85 7.97 5.53 10.12
CA TRP A 85 6.64 5.00 9.78
C TRP A 85 6.69 3.53 9.34
N TYR A 86 7.63 3.14 8.48
CA TYR A 86 7.79 1.74 8.07
C TYR A 86 8.14 0.82 9.25
N ILE A 87 8.98 1.27 10.17
CA ILE A 87 9.28 0.52 11.41
C ILE A 87 7.99 0.30 12.23
N THR A 88 7.10 1.28 12.32
CA THR A 88 5.82 1.09 13.02
C THR A 88 4.90 0.06 12.34
N ILE A 89 4.95 -0.06 11.00
CA ILE A 89 4.27 -1.15 10.27
C ILE A 89 4.87 -2.51 10.67
N VAL A 90 6.21 -2.64 10.65
CA VAL A 90 6.90 -3.88 11.02
C VAL A 90 6.62 -4.26 12.47
N ALA A 91 6.66 -3.30 13.39
CA ALA A 91 6.33 -3.47 14.80
C ALA A 91 4.89 -3.93 15.00
N SER A 92 3.96 -3.37 14.22
CA SER A 92 2.56 -3.78 14.22
C SER A 92 2.38 -5.23 13.74
N TRP A 93 3.12 -5.69 12.72
CA TRP A 93 3.14 -7.09 12.29
C TRP A 93 3.76 -8.02 13.33
N PHE A 94 4.84 -7.59 13.99
CA PHE A 94 5.46 -8.31 15.10
C PHE A 94 4.44 -8.54 16.21
N ARG A 95 3.74 -7.49 16.62
CA ARG A 95 2.72 -7.57 17.65
C ARG A 95 1.58 -8.52 17.27
N LEU A 96 1.12 -8.48 16.01
CA LEU A 96 0.08 -9.39 15.53
C LEU A 96 0.49 -10.86 15.62
N SER A 97 1.78 -11.14 15.46
CA SER A 97 2.33 -12.49 15.49
C SER A 97 2.58 -13.00 16.92
N VAL A 98 2.87 -12.10 17.85
CA VAL A 98 3.26 -12.42 19.23
C VAL A 98 2.09 -12.34 20.21
N ASP A 99 1.27 -11.29 20.11
CA ASP A 99 0.13 -11.02 20.99
C ASP A 99 -1.06 -10.45 20.19
N PRO A 100 -1.75 -11.29 19.39
CA PRO A 100 -2.84 -10.84 18.53
C PRO A 100 -4.05 -10.28 19.30
N LYS A 101 -4.18 -10.62 20.60
CA LYS A 101 -5.32 -10.21 21.45
C LYS A 101 -4.97 -9.00 22.35
N GLY A 102 -3.78 -8.42 22.20
CA GLY A 102 -3.37 -7.23 22.94
C GLY A 102 -4.30 -6.03 22.68
N LYS A 103 -4.74 -5.36 23.73
CA LYS A 103 -5.73 -4.26 23.63
C LYS A 103 -5.17 -2.94 23.11
N LEU A 104 -3.91 -2.65 23.35
CA LEU A 104 -3.30 -1.36 23.00
C LEU A 104 -2.20 -1.61 21.98
N ASP A 105 -2.39 -1.16 20.75
CA ASP A 105 -1.39 -1.32 19.69
C ASP A 105 -0.95 0.07 19.21
N PRO A 106 -0.02 0.73 19.94
CA PRO A 106 0.42 2.08 19.59
C PRO A 106 1.10 2.10 18.21
N ASN A 107 1.76 1.01 17.81
CA ASN A 107 2.37 0.89 16.50
C ASN A 107 1.32 0.93 15.39
N THR A 108 0.24 0.17 15.54
CA THR A 108 -0.89 0.23 14.60
C THR A 108 -1.50 1.63 14.54
N TRP A 109 -1.71 2.27 15.69
CA TRP A 109 -2.26 3.63 15.70
C TRP A 109 -1.35 4.66 15.03
N THR A 110 -0.05 4.61 15.30
CA THR A 110 0.91 5.56 14.73
C THR A 110 0.99 5.43 13.21
N TYR A 111 1.10 4.22 12.67
CA TYR A 111 1.18 4.09 11.21
C TYR A 111 -0.18 4.39 10.54
N LEU A 112 -1.31 4.08 11.19
CA LEU A 112 -2.64 4.47 10.70
C LEU A 112 -2.79 6.00 10.67
N LEU A 113 -2.29 6.71 11.68
CA LEU A 113 -2.27 8.18 11.68
C LEU A 113 -1.49 8.72 10.47
N GLY A 114 -0.32 8.11 10.17
CA GLY A 114 0.49 8.48 9.01
C GLY A 114 -0.24 8.32 7.67
N ILE A 115 -0.97 7.21 7.47
CA ILE A 115 -1.72 7.00 6.22
C ILE A 115 -2.95 7.91 6.12
N ASN A 116 -3.60 8.23 7.25
CA ASN A 116 -4.72 9.18 7.26
C ASN A 116 -4.24 10.60 6.95
N TRP A 117 -3.06 10.98 7.45
CA TRP A 117 -2.43 12.24 7.08
C TRP A 117 -2.10 12.28 5.58
N ALA A 118 -1.48 11.23 5.04
CA ALA A 118 -1.20 11.13 3.62
C ALA A 118 -2.47 11.21 2.76
N ALA A 119 -3.56 10.59 3.22
CA ALA A 119 -4.87 10.67 2.57
C ALA A 119 -5.41 12.12 2.52
N PHE A 120 -5.38 12.82 3.66
CA PHE A 120 -5.79 14.22 3.74
C PHE A 120 -4.97 15.13 2.83
N ASP A 121 -3.65 14.95 2.87
CA ASP A 121 -2.72 15.76 2.10
C ASP A 121 -2.89 15.52 0.60
N LEU A 122 -3.07 14.27 0.18
CA LEU A 122 -3.37 13.92 -1.21
C LEU A 122 -4.65 14.60 -1.70
N LEU A 123 -5.76 14.51 -0.95
CA LEU A 123 -7.02 15.19 -1.31
C LEU A 123 -6.83 16.71 -1.44
N ARG A 124 -6.10 17.32 -0.51
CA ARG A 124 -5.82 18.76 -0.52
C ARG A 124 -5.03 19.16 -1.77
N HIS A 125 -3.97 18.43 -2.10
CA HIS A 125 -3.09 18.76 -3.22
C HIS A 125 -3.74 18.46 -4.58
N VAL A 126 -4.51 17.38 -4.69
CA VAL A 126 -5.30 17.07 -5.90
C VAL A 126 -6.41 18.10 -6.11
N HIS A 127 -7.06 18.57 -5.03
CA HIS A 127 -8.04 19.65 -5.14
C HIS A 127 -7.42 20.94 -5.70
N LYS A 128 -6.25 21.36 -5.19
CA LYS A 128 -5.51 22.51 -5.72
C LYS A 128 -5.10 22.32 -7.18
N PHE A 129 -4.61 21.13 -7.51
CA PHE A 129 -4.24 20.75 -8.87
C PHE A 129 -5.41 20.99 -9.84
N ARG A 130 -6.62 20.54 -9.46
CA ARG A 130 -7.85 20.68 -10.27
C ARG A 130 -8.34 22.11 -10.42
N GLN A 131 -7.94 23.03 -9.54
CA GLN A 131 -8.30 24.45 -9.66
C GLN A 131 -7.49 25.19 -10.75
N GLY A 132 -6.45 24.56 -11.33
CA GLY A 132 -5.78 25.09 -12.53
C GLY A 132 -4.87 26.31 -12.28
N GLY A 133 -4.10 26.32 -11.20
CA GLY A 133 -3.15 27.41 -10.90
C GLY A 133 -1.91 27.47 -11.81
N GLN A 134 -1.18 28.59 -11.81
CA GLN A 134 0.06 28.76 -12.60
C GLN A 134 1.20 27.80 -12.20
N ASP A 135 1.09 27.14 -11.04
CA ASP A 135 2.13 26.30 -10.44
C ASP A 135 1.71 24.83 -10.28
N VAL A 136 0.76 24.34 -11.09
CA VAL A 136 0.21 22.98 -11.03
C VAL A 136 1.29 21.88 -11.03
N ASN A 137 2.37 22.06 -11.79
CA ASN A 137 3.46 21.09 -11.85
C ASN A 137 4.26 20.97 -10.53
N LYS A 138 4.27 22.02 -9.71
CA LYS A 138 4.96 22.01 -8.41
C LYS A 138 4.24 21.18 -7.35
N GLU A 139 3.01 20.75 -7.62
CA GLU A 139 2.24 19.90 -6.69
C GLU A 139 2.48 18.41 -6.94
N LEU A 140 3.07 18.03 -8.07
CA LEU A 140 3.20 16.63 -8.50
C LEU A 140 4.09 15.81 -7.57
N GLY A 141 5.20 16.37 -7.10
CA GLY A 141 6.09 15.74 -6.11
C GLY A 141 5.32 15.39 -4.83
N THR A 142 4.57 16.34 -4.28
CA THR A 142 3.79 16.15 -3.06
C THR A 142 2.66 15.14 -3.25
N ILE A 143 1.94 15.21 -4.38
CA ILE A 143 0.91 14.22 -4.75
C ILE A 143 1.54 12.83 -4.82
N GLY A 144 2.69 12.69 -5.50
CA GLY A 144 3.37 11.40 -5.66
C GLY A 144 3.85 10.80 -4.34
N ALA A 145 4.42 11.64 -3.47
CA ALA A 145 4.86 11.24 -2.14
C ALA A 145 3.69 10.77 -1.25
N ALA A 146 2.63 11.57 -1.16
CA ALA A 146 1.43 11.26 -0.39
C ALA A 146 0.76 9.98 -0.91
N PHE A 147 0.60 9.85 -2.23
CA PHE A 147 0.04 8.67 -2.87
C PHE A 147 0.84 7.39 -2.55
N THR A 148 2.17 7.46 -2.62
CA THR A 148 3.04 6.30 -2.36
C THR A 148 2.89 5.80 -0.91
N VAL A 149 2.92 6.70 0.08
CA VAL A 149 2.70 6.35 1.49
C VAL A 149 1.29 5.81 1.72
N LEU A 150 0.29 6.49 1.15
CA LEU A 150 -1.11 6.12 1.26
C LEU A 150 -1.37 4.70 0.74
N TRP A 151 -0.85 4.39 -0.44
CA TRP A 151 -1.06 3.11 -1.08
C TRP A 151 -0.38 1.97 -0.29
N TRP A 152 0.92 2.10 0.01
CA TRP A 152 1.67 1.03 0.71
C TRP A 152 1.09 0.78 2.09
N GLY A 153 0.74 1.86 2.79
CA GLY A 153 0.11 1.80 4.10
C GLY A 153 -1.26 1.14 4.07
N SER A 154 -2.09 1.45 3.06
CA SER A 154 -3.40 0.81 2.88
C SER A 154 -3.27 -0.68 2.60
N LEU A 155 -2.31 -1.10 1.77
CA LEU A 155 -2.06 -2.51 1.50
C LEU A 155 -1.68 -3.26 2.79
N HIS A 156 -0.78 -2.70 3.60
CA HIS A 156 -0.37 -3.31 4.86
C HIS A 156 -1.52 -3.36 5.87
N ALA A 157 -2.30 -2.28 6.03
CA ALA A 157 -3.46 -2.27 6.92
C ALA A 157 -4.53 -3.29 6.47
N PHE A 158 -4.75 -3.43 5.16
CA PHE A 158 -5.68 -4.42 4.62
C PHE A 158 -5.21 -5.85 4.88
N ALA A 159 -3.93 -6.15 4.63
CA ALA A 159 -3.37 -7.47 4.91
C ALA A 159 -3.43 -7.81 6.41
N GLN A 160 -3.19 -6.83 7.28
CA GLN A 160 -3.38 -7.00 8.72
C GLN A 160 -4.85 -7.17 9.13
N LEU A 161 -5.79 -6.51 8.43
CA LEU A 161 -7.22 -6.65 8.68
C LEU A 161 -7.67 -8.09 8.40
N TRP A 162 -7.22 -8.65 7.27
CA TRP A 162 -7.49 -10.03 6.92
C TRP A 162 -6.91 -11.02 7.93
N LEU A 163 -5.66 -10.80 8.37
CA LEU A 163 -5.06 -11.64 9.41
C LEU A 163 -5.73 -11.45 10.78
N ALA A 164 -6.15 -10.24 11.13
CA ALA A 164 -6.88 -9.97 12.36
C ALA A 164 -8.26 -10.65 12.37
N ALA A 165 -8.93 -10.72 11.22
CA ALA A 165 -10.15 -11.50 11.03
C ALA A 165 -9.89 -12.99 11.31
N TYR A 166 -8.86 -13.55 10.70
CA TYR A 166 -8.47 -14.96 10.88
C TYR A 166 -8.08 -15.29 12.32
N LEU A 167 -7.41 -14.37 13.02
CA LEU A 167 -7.01 -14.53 14.43
C LEU A 167 -8.09 -14.11 15.43
N GLU A 168 -9.29 -13.76 14.95
CA GLU A 168 -10.43 -13.30 15.76
C GLU A 168 -10.10 -12.08 16.66
N SER A 169 -9.18 -11.22 16.22
CA SER A 169 -8.79 -10.00 16.95
C SER A 169 -9.76 -8.85 16.65
N VAL A 170 -10.93 -8.89 17.28
CA VAL A 170 -12.03 -7.93 17.03
C VAL A 170 -11.59 -6.47 17.23
N GLN A 171 -10.89 -6.16 18.33
CA GLN A 171 -10.51 -4.77 18.62
C GLN A 171 -9.55 -4.19 17.57
N ARG A 172 -8.56 -5.00 17.13
CA ARG A 172 -7.63 -4.59 16.09
C ARG A 172 -8.33 -4.49 14.73
N GLY A 173 -9.22 -5.43 14.42
CA GLY A 173 -10.07 -5.37 13.23
C GLY A 173 -10.87 -4.07 13.16
N ILE A 174 -11.54 -3.69 14.26
CA ILE A 174 -12.24 -2.41 14.37
C ILE A 174 -11.30 -1.22 14.14
N THR A 175 -10.14 -1.21 14.81
CA THR A 175 -9.13 -0.14 14.68
C THR A 175 -8.67 0.03 13.23
N LEU A 176 -8.38 -1.08 12.55
CA LEU A 176 -7.95 -1.09 11.15
C LEU A 176 -9.07 -0.64 10.21
N CYS A 177 -10.31 -1.09 10.43
CA CYS A 177 -11.46 -0.65 9.64
C CYS A 177 -11.68 0.86 9.73
N PHE A 178 -11.69 1.43 10.93
CA PHE A 178 -11.84 2.87 11.12
C PHE A 178 -10.64 3.63 10.53
N GLY A 179 -9.42 3.14 10.77
CA GLY A 179 -8.20 3.76 10.24
C GLY A 179 -8.09 3.69 8.71
N LEU A 180 -8.78 2.76 8.05
CA LEU A 180 -8.81 2.62 6.59
C LEU A 180 -9.89 3.45 5.89
N LEU A 181 -10.87 4.02 6.61
CA LEU A 181 -11.99 4.74 5.99
C LEU A 181 -11.50 5.88 5.09
N MET A 182 -10.70 6.81 5.63
CA MET A 182 -10.22 7.97 4.87
C MET A 182 -9.23 7.57 3.77
N PRO A 183 -8.24 6.68 3.99
CA PRO A 183 -7.36 6.21 2.93
C PRO A 183 -8.08 5.63 1.73
N VAL A 184 -9.08 4.78 1.99
CA VAL A 184 -9.81 4.08 0.94
C VAL A 184 -10.72 5.03 0.16
N ILE A 185 -11.42 5.94 0.85
CA ILE A 185 -12.22 6.98 0.20
C ILE A 185 -11.32 7.81 -0.72
N THR A 186 -10.14 8.20 -0.22
CA THR A 186 -9.18 8.99 -0.99
C THR A 186 -8.72 8.26 -2.24
N LEU A 187 -8.22 7.03 -2.12
CA LEU A 187 -7.80 6.23 -3.28
C LEU A 187 -8.93 6.03 -4.30
N SER A 188 -10.17 5.89 -3.83
CA SER A 188 -11.36 5.76 -4.70
C SER A 188 -11.69 7.05 -5.45
N VAL A 189 -11.58 8.21 -4.78
CA VAL A 189 -11.76 9.53 -5.41
C VAL A 189 -10.66 9.81 -6.44
N GLU A 190 -9.44 9.35 -6.18
CA GLU A 190 -8.31 9.51 -7.09
C GLU A 190 -8.46 8.75 -8.41
N ILE A 191 -9.27 7.67 -8.47
CA ILE A 191 -9.59 7.00 -9.74
C ILE A 191 -10.15 8.02 -10.75
N PHE A 192 -11.04 8.90 -10.29
CA PHE A 192 -11.70 9.89 -11.15
C PHE A 192 -10.81 11.10 -11.41
N SER A 193 -10.06 11.55 -10.41
CA SER A 193 -9.20 12.73 -10.52
C SER A 193 -7.96 12.44 -11.38
N LEU A 194 -7.22 11.37 -11.08
CA LEU A 194 -6.03 10.99 -11.83
C LEU A 194 -6.37 10.46 -13.24
N GLY A 195 -7.53 9.82 -13.42
CA GLY A 195 -7.98 9.39 -14.75
C GLY A 195 -8.05 10.55 -15.75
N SER A 196 -8.48 11.74 -15.31
CA SER A 196 -8.49 12.94 -16.15
C SER A 196 -7.10 13.48 -16.47
N LEU A 197 -6.17 13.33 -15.52
CA LEU A 197 -4.76 13.71 -15.64
C LEU A 197 -4.02 12.87 -16.69
N PHE A 198 -4.32 11.58 -16.75
CA PHE A 198 -3.66 10.66 -17.67
C PHE A 198 -4.29 10.62 -19.07
N ALA A 199 -5.51 11.14 -19.23
CA ALA A 199 -6.18 11.21 -20.52
C ALA A 199 -5.58 12.28 -21.45
N ASP A 200 -4.85 13.26 -20.89
CA ASP A 200 -4.20 14.30 -21.68
C ASP A 200 -2.78 13.85 -22.08
N GLU A 201 -2.68 13.25 -23.27
CA GLU A 201 -1.41 12.79 -23.85
C GLU A 201 -0.35 13.92 -23.94
N THR A 202 -0.79 15.18 -23.96
CA THR A 202 0.12 16.33 -24.07
C THR A 202 0.77 16.72 -22.74
N SER A 203 0.16 16.35 -21.62
CA SER A 203 0.69 16.57 -20.27
C SER A 203 1.20 15.28 -19.65
N SER A 204 2.06 14.58 -20.39
CA SER A 204 2.84 13.38 -19.97
C SER A 204 3.75 13.58 -18.75
N ILE A 205 3.49 14.58 -17.91
CA ILE A 205 4.16 14.80 -16.64
C ILE A 205 3.69 13.73 -15.67
N SER A 206 4.44 12.64 -15.63
CA SER A 206 4.08 11.50 -14.80
C SER A 206 4.30 11.86 -13.34
N VAL A 207 3.23 11.75 -12.54
CA VAL A 207 3.28 11.87 -11.08
C VAL A 207 4.36 10.91 -10.56
N PRO A 208 5.32 11.32 -9.72
CA PRO A 208 6.39 10.48 -9.19
C PRO A 208 5.87 9.52 -8.09
N ALA A 209 4.79 8.79 -8.38
CA ALA A 209 4.22 7.74 -7.53
C ALA A 209 4.50 6.38 -8.17
N LEU A 210 4.92 5.41 -7.35
CA LEU A 210 5.15 4.02 -7.78
C LEU A 210 6.06 3.93 -9.01
N TYR A 211 7.02 4.85 -9.10
CA TYR A 211 7.93 5.00 -10.23
C TYR A 211 9.29 4.38 -9.91
N TYR A 212 9.92 3.73 -10.90
CA TYR A 212 11.35 3.46 -10.86
C TYR A 212 12.00 3.86 -12.18
N ARG A 213 13.28 4.24 -12.13
CA ARG A 213 14.04 4.73 -13.29
C ARG A 213 14.00 3.72 -14.44
N GLY A 214 13.56 4.16 -15.62
CA GLY A 214 13.50 3.33 -16.83
C GLY A 214 12.25 2.45 -16.95
N MET A 215 11.27 2.59 -16.05
CA MET A 215 9.92 2.06 -16.24
C MET A 215 9.29 2.69 -17.49
N SER A 216 8.45 1.96 -18.25
CA SER A 216 7.69 2.61 -19.33
C SER A 216 6.56 3.48 -18.77
N VAL A 217 6.15 4.53 -19.50
CA VAL A 217 5.02 5.38 -19.09
C VAL A 217 3.74 4.55 -18.90
N THR A 218 3.51 3.58 -19.79
CA THR A 218 2.37 2.67 -19.75
C THR A 218 2.38 1.80 -18.49
N ASP A 219 3.54 1.27 -18.10
CA ASP A 219 3.66 0.47 -16.87
C ASP A 219 3.35 1.32 -15.65
N GLN A 220 3.89 2.54 -15.58
CA GLN A 220 3.64 3.42 -14.45
C GLN A 220 2.16 3.77 -14.32
N TYR A 221 1.53 4.18 -15.43
CA TYR A 221 0.11 4.46 -15.48
C TYR A 221 -0.71 3.25 -15.01
N THR A 222 -0.35 2.07 -15.51
CA THR A 222 -1.03 0.82 -15.18
C THR A 222 -0.95 0.53 -13.68
N ILE A 223 0.21 0.70 -13.06
CA ILE A 223 0.41 0.47 -11.63
C ILE A 223 -0.34 1.51 -10.78
N VAL A 224 -0.28 2.80 -11.15
CA VAL A 224 -1.00 3.86 -10.42
C VAL A 224 -2.51 3.68 -10.54
N PHE A 225 -3.01 3.36 -11.73
CA PHE A 225 -4.41 3.05 -11.94
C PHE A 225 -4.84 1.81 -11.14
N ALA A 226 -4.00 0.77 -11.11
CA ALA A 226 -4.22 -0.39 -10.27
C ALA A 226 -4.27 -0.06 -8.79
N ALA A 227 -3.38 0.80 -8.33
CA ALA A 227 -3.34 1.30 -6.98
C ALA A 227 -4.64 2.02 -6.57
N CYS A 228 -5.18 2.90 -7.43
CA CYS A 228 -6.45 3.58 -7.14
C CYS A 228 -7.62 2.58 -7.05
N LEU A 229 -7.71 1.63 -7.99
CA LEU A 229 -8.76 0.60 -8.00
C LEU A 229 -8.68 -0.34 -6.78
N THR A 230 -7.48 -0.63 -6.28
CA THR A 230 -7.34 -1.39 -5.02
C THR A 230 -7.98 -0.70 -3.83
N GLY A 231 -8.06 0.65 -3.82
CA GLY A 231 -8.80 1.40 -2.82
C GLY A 231 -10.28 0.99 -2.78
N GLY A 232 -10.99 1.12 -3.91
CA GLY A 232 -12.40 0.74 -4.02
C GLY A 232 -12.66 -0.74 -3.65
N TRP A 233 -11.69 -1.61 -3.91
CA TRP A 233 -11.74 -3.00 -3.49
C TRP A 233 -11.61 -3.18 -1.97
N ILE A 234 -10.61 -2.55 -1.36
CA ILE A 234 -10.38 -2.57 0.09
C ILE A 234 -11.61 -2.03 0.85
N SER A 235 -12.33 -1.01 0.32
CA SER A 235 -13.55 -0.49 0.96
C SER A 235 -14.62 -1.54 1.15
N SER A 236 -14.99 -2.25 0.09
CA SER A 236 -16.11 -3.17 0.20
C SER A 236 -15.75 -4.34 1.11
N ILE A 237 -14.50 -4.79 1.13
CA ILE A 237 -14.07 -5.82 2.08
C ILE A 237 -14.09 -5.27 3.52
N ALA A 238 -13.62 -4.05 3.75
CA ALA A 238 -13.67 -3.43 5.07
C ALA A 238 -15.13 -3.25 5.57
N VAL A 239 -16.05 -2.87 4.68
CA VAL A 239 -17.49 -2.76 4.97
C VAL A 239 -18.09 -4.13 5.27
N LEU A 240 -17.83 -5.14 4.44
CA LEU A 240 -18.30 -6.51 4.69
C LEU A 240 -17.79 -7.02 6.03
N PHE A 241 -16.52 -6.78 6.36
CA PHE A 241 -15.95 -7.18 7.63
C PHE A 241 -16.59 -6.46 8.83
N LEU A 242 -16.82 -5.14 8.73
CA LEU A 242 -17.56 -4.39 9.75
C LEU A 242 -18.98 -4.93 9.92
N LEU A 243 -19.67 -5.22 8.83
CA LEU A 243 -20.99 -5.83 8.87
C LEU A 243 -20.94 -7.18 9.57
N THR A 244 -20.00 -8.07 9.25
CA THR A 244 -19.81 -9.35 9.94
C THR A 244 -19.57 -9.18 11.44
N ILE A 245 -18.77 -8.20 11.86
CA ILE A 245 -18.57 -7.89 13.28
C ILE A 245 -19.88 -7.44 13.93
N ILE A 246 -20.57 -6.46 13.35
CA ILE A 246 -21.84 -5.92 13.87
C ILE A 246 -22.86 -7.05 14.02
N ILE A 247 -23.03 -7.83 12.95
CA ILE A 247 -23.87 -9.01 12.87
C ILE A 247 -23.52 -10.00 13.99
N GLY A 248 -22.25 -10.36 14.15
CA GLY A 248 -21.79 -11.28 15.18
C GLY A 248 -22.01 -10.75 16.60
N VAL A 249 -21.89 -9.43 16.82
CA VAL A 249 -22.22 -8.81 18.10
C VAL A 249 -23.72 -8.89 18.37
N ILE A 250 -24.58 -8.53 17.41
CA ILE A 250 -26.04 -8.58 17.59
C ILE A 250 -26.51 -10.03 17.78
N ALA A 251 -25.96 -10.99 17.04
CA ALA A 251 -26.29 -12.42 17.15
C ALA A 251 -26.04 -12.96 18.57
N ARG A 252 -24.97 -12.53 19.24
CA ARG A 252 -24.72 -12.91 20.66
C ARG A 252 -25.85 -12.48 21.59
N TYR A 253 -26.57 -11.41 21.27
CA TYR A 253 -27.71 -10.93 22.05
C TYR A 253 -29.05 -11.47 21.58
N SER A 254 -29.12 -12.15 20.42
CA SER A 254 -30.36 -12.67 19.86
C SER A 254 -30.17 -14.05 19.21
N LYS A 255 -30.72 -15.07 19.86
CA LYS A 255 -30.74 -16.45 19.34
C LYS A 255 -31.44 -16.56 17.99
N ALA A 256 -32.55 -15.82 17.82
CA ALA A 256 -33.31 -15.76 16.57
C ALA A 256 -32.52 -15.11 15.41
N LEU A 257 -31.66 -14.13 15.71
CA LEU A 257 -30.83 -13.51 14.69
C LEU A 257 -29.71 -14.46 14.24
N THR A 258 -29.20 -15.30 15.14
CA THR A 258 -28.14 -16.27 14.82
C THR A 258 -28.59 -17.25 13.73
N GLU A 259 -29.82 -17.76 13.82
CA GLU A 259 -30.40 -18.67 12.80
C GLU A 259 -30.61 -17.97 11.44
N ILE A 260 -31.07 -16.71 11.45
CA ILE A 260 -31.23 -15.91 10.21
C ILE A 260 -29.88 -15.65 9.55
N LEU A 261 -28.81 -15.47 10.34
CA LEU A 261 -27.48 -15.13 9.86
C LEU A 261 -26.70 -16.33 9.35
N GLU A 262 -26.85 -17.51 9.96
CA GLU A 262 -26.35 -18.76 9.38
C GLU A 262 -27.01 -19.00 8.01
N PHE A 263 -28.32 -18.81 7.92
CA PHE A 263 -29.05 -18.90 6.65
C PHE A 263 -28.56 -17.87 5.62
N LEU A 264 -28.33 -16.62 6.01
CA LEU A 264 -27.79 -15.60 5.10
C LEU A 264 -26.34 -15.89 4.69
N GLY A 265 -25.49 -16.39 5.58
CA GLY A 265 -24.11 -16.78 5.27
C GLY A 265 -24.06 -17.87 4.20
N ASP A 266 -24.87 -18.91 4.39
CA ASP A 266 -25.01 -20.02 3.44
C ASP A 266 -25.63 -19.59 2.11
N ALA A 267 -26.46 -18.55 2.09
CA ALA A 267 -27.05 -17.99 0.87
C ALA A 267 -26.12 -17.01 0.13
N VAL A 268 -25.30 -16.23 0.85
CA VAL A 268 -24.41 -15.23 0.25
C VAL A 268 -23.28 -15.89 -0.54
N GLN A 269 -22.73 -17.00 -0.06
CA GLN A 269 -21.63 -17.71 -0.71
C GLN A 269 -21.97 -18.23 -2.13
N PRO A 270 -23.09 -18.92 -2.38
CA PRO A 270 -23.48 -19.33 -3.73
C PRO A 270 -23.89 -18.13 -4.59
N VAL A 271 -24.50 -17.08 -4.02
CA VAL A 271 -24.85 -15.86 -4.78
C VAL A 271 -23.58 -15.18 -5.31
N VAL A 272 -22.56 -14.98 -4.48
CA VAL A 272 -21.27 -14.41 -4.93
C VAL A 272 -20.62 -15.29 -6.01
N THR A 273 -20.69 -16.61 -5.86
CA THR A 273 -20.10 -17.57 -6.81
C THR A 273 -20.83 -17.60 -8.16
N TRP A 274 -22.17 -17.63 -8.16
CA TRP A 274 -23.01 -17.58 -9.35
C TRP A 274 -22.89 -16.24 -10.07
N TYR A 275 -22.84 -15.15 -9.31
CA TYR A 275 -22.67 -13.82 -9.88
C TYR A 275 -21.33 -13.68 -10.59
N GLY A 276 -20.24 -14.22 -10.01
CA GLY A 276 -18.93 -14.29 -10.65
C GLY A 276 -18.91 -15.08 -11.96
N ALA A 277 -19.66 -16.19 -12.05
CA ALA A 277 -19.75 -17.01 -13.27
C ALA A 277 -20.54 -16.34 -14.41
N ILE A 278 -21.70 -15.74 -14.10
CA ILE A 278 -22.53 -15.00 -15.08
C ILE A 278 -21.75 -13.81 -15.66
N SER A 279 -20.96 -13.19 -14.81
CA SER A 279 -20.06 -12.11 -15.16
C SER A 279 -19.00 -12.50 -16.19
N PHE A 280 -18.50 -13.73 -16.13
CA PHE A 280 -17.49 -14.26 -17.07
C PHE A 280 -18.04 -14.48 -18.47
N LEU A 281 -19.26 -14.99 -18.55
CA LEU A 281 -19.95 -15.15 -19.82
C LEU A 281 -20.25 -13.79 -20.47
N SER A 282 -20.59 -12.78 -19.67
CA SER A 282 -20.92 -11.42 -20.13
C SER A 282 -19.73 -10.71 -20.78
N LEU A 283 -18.51 -10.93 -20.27
CA LEU A 283 -17.24 -10.46 -20.82
C LEU A 283 -16.99 -10.95 -22.25
N ILE A 284 -17.20 -12.26 -22.46
CA ILE A 284 -17.02 -12.91 -23.77
C ILE A 284 -18.01 -12.32 -24.78
N ILE A 285 -19.23 -11.97 -24.35
CA ILE A 285 -20.25 -11.41 -25.23
C ILE A 285 -19.98 -9.94 -25.56
N ILE A 286 -19.64 -9.10 -24.57
CA ILE A 286 -19.42 -7.66 -24.78
C ILE A 286 -18.15 -7.38 -25.61
N GLY A 287 -17.07 -8.13 -25.37
CA GLY A 287 -15.83 -8.00 -26.14
C GLY A 287 -15.99 -8.28 -27.65
N ASN A 288 -17.03 -9.01 -28.04
CA ASN A 288 -17.33 -9.34 -29.43
C ASN A 288 -18.34 -8.37 -30.10
N ILE A 289 -18.98 -7.44 -29.36
CA ILE A 289 -20.10 -6.60 -29.85
C ILE A 289 -19.76 -5.08 -29.82
N SER A 290 -18.48 -4.72 -29.69
CA SER A 290 -18.00 -3.32 -29.63
C SER A 290 -18.56 -2.34 -30.69
N PRO A 291 -18.86 -2.72 -31.95
CA PRO A 291 -19.41 -1.76 -32.92
C PRO A 291 -20.93 -1.53 -32.84
N LEU A 292 -21.69 -2.31 -32.04
CA LEU A 292 -23.16 -2.18 -31.94
C LEU A 292 -23.66 -1.31 -30.76
N ILE A 293 -22.76 -0.79 -29.94
CA ILE A 293 -23.05 -0.12 -28.66
C ILE A 293 -23.98 1.11 -28.82
N HIS A 294 -24.03 1.74 -30.00
CA HIS A 294 -24.90 2.90 -30.26
C HIS A 294 -26.39 2.56 -30.45
N LEU A 295 -26.75 1.29 -30.70
CA LEU A 295 -28.14 0.87 -30.95
C LEU A 295 -28.83 0.30 -29.71
N VAL A 296 -28.09 0.06 -28.63
CA VAL A 296 -28.60 -0.63 -27.44
C VAL A 296 -29.14 0.39 -26.42
N PRO A 297 -30.37 0.22 -25.90
CA PRO A 297 -30.89 1.10 -24.86
C PRO A 297 -30.01 1.05 -23.60
N ARG A 298 -29.72 2.23 -23.01
CA ARG A 298 -28.75 2.40 -21.92
C ARG A 298 -28.97 1.48 -20.71
N TRP A 299 -30.21 1.14 -20.39
CA TRP A 299 -30.52 0.22 -19.28
C TRP A 299 -30.00 -1.21 -19.56
N LEU A 300 -30.03 -1.66 -20.81
CA LEU A 300 -29.51 -2.97 -21.20
C LEU A 300 -27.97 -2.99 -21.15
N ILE A 301 -27.32 -1.87 -21.48
CA ILE A 301 -25.87 -1.70 -21.30
C ILE A 301 -25.51 -1.83 -19.82
N ILE A 302 -26.26 -1.20 -18.91
CA ILE A 302 -26.02 -1.29 -17.46
C ILE A 302 -26.22 -2.74 -16.97
N VAL A 303 -27.29 -3.42 -17.39
CA VAL A 303 -27.57 -4.81 -16.99
C VAL A 303 -26.49 -5.77 -17.51
N LEU A 304 -25.98 -5.57 -18.73
CA LEU A 304 -24.92 -6.39 -19.30
C LEU A 304 -23.53 -6.04 -18.74
N ALA A 305 -23.29 -4.78 -18.40
CA ALA A 305 -22.02 -4.30 -17.84
C ALA A 305 -21.88 -4.60 -16.34
N LEU A 306 -22.97 -4.80 -15.61
CA LEU A 306 -22.95 -5.06 -14.17
C LEU A 306 -22.21 -6.37 -13.82
N PRO A 307 -22.44 -7.49 -14.52
CA PRO A 307 -21.65 -8.69 -14.33
C PRO A 307 -20.16 -8.44 -14.67
N LEU A 308 -19.86 -7.87 -15.84
CA LEU A 308 -18.50 -7.47 -16.23
C LEU A 308 -17.80 -6.65 -15.13
N LEU A 309 -18.50 -5.68 -14.55
CA LEU A 309 -18.00 -4.84 -13.47
C LEU A 309 -17.65 -5.66 -12.23
N VAL A 310 -18.46 -6.67 -11.88
CA VAL A 310 -18.16 -7.58 -10.76
C VAL A 310 -16.94 -8.44 -11.05
N LEU A 311 -16.76 -8.94 -12.27
CA LEU A 311 -15.54 -9.68 -12.60
C LEU A 311 -14.30 -8.82 -12.58
N VAL A 312 -14.37 -7.63 -13.17
CA VAL A 312 -13.28 -6.65 -13.06
C VAL A 312 -13.01 -6.42 -11.59
N TYR A 313 -14.04 -6.20 -10.78
CA TYR A 313 -13.88 -6.00 -9.34
C TYR A 313 -13.25 -7.18 -8.58
N LEU A 314 -13.48 -8.43 -9.00
CA LEU A 314 -12.93 -9.64 -8.36
C LEU A 314 -11.52 -10.01 -8.85
N PHE A 315 -11.29 -9.96 -10.17
CA PHE A 315 -10.03 -10.40 -10.78
C PHE A 315 -8.97 -9.31 -10.81
N TYR A 316 -9.39 -8.04 -10.93
CA TYR A 316 -8.46 -6.93 -11.03
C TYR A 316 -7.56 -6.77 -9.80
N PRO A 317 -8.03 -6.92 -8.54
CA PRO A 317 -7.15 -6.86 -7.38
C PRO A 317 -6.12 -7.99 -7.36
N LEU A 318 -6.51 -9.20 -7.77
CA LEU A 318 -5.57 -10.33 -7.88
C LEU A 318 -4.50 -10.04 -8.93
N TRP A 319 -4.91 -9.49 -10.07
CA TRP A 319 -3.99 -9.04 -11.10
C TRP A 319 -3.09 -7.88 -10.62
N ALA A 320 -3.63 -6.90 -9.89
CA ALA A 320 -2.87 -5.79 -9.32
C ALA A 320 -1.81 -6.29 -8.32
N ILE A 321 -2.17 -7.24 -7.44
CA ILE A 321 -1.23 -7.89 -6.52
C ILE A 321 -0.15 -8.66 -7.31
N PHE A 322 -0.53 -9.37 -8.36
CA PHE A 322 0.41 -10.09 -9.22
C PHE A 322 1.39 -9.13 -9.92
N MET A 323 0.89 -8.06 -10.53
CA MET A 323 1.71 -7.03 -11.17
C MET A 323 2.63 -6.35 -10.16
N LEU A 324 2.14 -6.05 -8.96
CA LEU A 324 2.95 -5.52 -7.87
C LEU A 324 4.14 -6.43 -7.55
N VAL A 325 3.94 -7.74 -7.43
CA VAL A 325 5.02 -8.71 -7.17
C VAL A 325 6.04 -8.70 -8.31
N ILE A 326 5.57 -8.67 -9.57
CA ILE A 326 6.46 -8.56 -10.74
C ILE A 326 7.29 -7.29 -10.68
N HIS A 327 6.66 -6.11 -10.55
CA HIS A 327 7.37 -4.84 -10.54
C HIS A 327 8.29 -4.69 -9.33
N SER A 328 7.89 -5.22 -8.17
CA SER A 328 8.76 -5.30 -6.99
C SER A 328 10.01 -6.15 -7.24
N THR A 329 9.85 -7.27 -7.93
CA THR A 329 10.95 -8.17 -8.29
C THR A 329 11.86 -7.53 -9.33
N VAL A 330 11.30 -6.90 -10.37
CA VAL A 330 12.06 -6.15 -11.38
C VAL A 330 12.83 -5.01 -10.74
N TYR A 331 12.20 -4.26 -9.83
CA TYR A 331 12.85 -3.21 -9.07
C TYR A 331 14.01 -3.75 -8.22
N GLY A 332 13.78 -4.82 -7.45
CA GLY A 332 14.81 -5.47 -6.65
C GLY A 332 15.98 -5.99 -7.49
N TRP A 333 15.69 -6.59 -8.65
CA TRP A 333 16.69 -7.01 -9.62
C TRP A 333 17.52 -5.83 -10.13
N ASN A 334 16.87 -4.72 -10.46
CA ASN A 334 17.56 -3.51 -10.91
C ASN A 334 18.44 -2.90 -9.81
N ILE A 335 18.01 -2.92 -8.54
CA ILE A 335 18.86 -2.51 -7.42
C ILE A 335 20.16 -3.31 -7.40
N LEU A 336 20.06 -4.64 -7.51
CA LEU A 336 21.21 -5.53 -7.49
C LEU A 336 22.13 -5.26 -8.70
N ARG A 337 21.55 -5.09 -9.90
CA ARG A 337 22.29 -4.85 -11.13
C ARG A 337 23.04 -3.50 -11.15
N TYR A 338 22.43 -2.46 -10.59
CA TYR A 338 22.98 -1.10 -10.59
C TYR A 338 23.63 -0.71 -9.25
N HIS A 339 23.95 -1.69 -8.40
CA HIS A 339 24.59 -1.46 -7.10
C HIS A 339 23.90 -0.36 -6.27
N GLY A 340 22.56 -0.36 -6.25
CA GLY A 340 21.76 0.59 -5.46
C GLY A 340 21.60 1.99 -6.05
N SER A 341 22.30 2.36 -7.13
CA SER A 341 22.22 3.73 -7.68
C SER A 341 20.83 4.12 -8.20
N ILE A 342 19.98 3.13 -8.47
CA ILE A 342 18.60 3.34 -8.93
C ILE A 342 17.65 3.73 -7.80
N VAL A 343 17.98 3.40 -6.55
CA VAL A 343 17.12 3.63 -5.38
C VAL A 343 16.89 5.12 -5.17
N SER A 344 17.95 5.93 -5.26
CA SER A 344 17.87 7.39 -5.09
C SER A 344 17.12 8.11 -6.21
N GLN A 345 16.78 7.41 -7.30
CA GLN A 345 16.10 7.95 -8.48
C GLN A 345 14.77 7.25 -8.74
N SER A 346 14.22 6.60 -7.72
CA SER A 346 12.96 5.85 -7.81
C SER A 346 12.07 6.19 -6.62
N CYS A 347 10.77 6.24 -6.86
CA CYS A 347 9.74 6.54 -5.87
C CYS A 347 8.78 5.34 -5.72
N PHE A 348 9.31 4.12 -5.72
CA PHE A 348 8.49 2.90 -5.78
C PHE A 348 8.05 2.44 -4.39
N PHE A 349 9.01 2.15 -3.50
CA PHE A 349 8.75 1.72 -2.11
C PHE A 349 8.83 2.86 -1.10
N MET A 350 9.56 3.92 -1.45
CA MET A 350 9.77 5.11 -0.66
C MET A 350 9.29 6.31 -1.47
N PRO A 351 8.58 7.27 -0.86
CA PRO A 351 8.27 8.53 -1.53
C PRO A 351 9.55 9.29 -1.89
N CYS A 352 9.53 10.00 -3.01
CA CYS A 352 10.63 10.88 -3.36
C CYS A 352 10.55 12.17 -2.54
N SER A 353 11.64 12.48 -1.85
CA SER A 353 11.78 13.64 -1.00
C SER A 353 13.23 14.09 -1.01
N PRO A 354 13.50 15.41 -1.06
CA PRO A 354 14.87 15.93 -1.05
C PRO A 354 15.49 16.06 0.35
N GLN A 355 14.69 15.86 1.41
CA GLN A 355 15.14 16.08 2.78
C GLN A 355 16.25 15.10 3.18
N SER A 356 17.22 15.60 3.94
CA SER A 356 18.28 14.76 4.50
C SER A 356 17.80 14.05 5.75
N ILE A 357 18.19 12.78 5.92
CA ILE A 357 17.90 12.02 7.16
C ILE A 357 18.52 12.65 8.41
N PHE A 358 19.52 13.50 8.24
CA PHE A 358 20.20 14.22 9.33
C PHE A 358 19.46 15.49 9.78
N GLU A 359 18.40 15.91 9.09
CA GLU A 359 17.52 16.98 9.57
C GLU A 359 16.82 16.54 10.87
N TRP A 360 16.63 17.47 11.79
CA TRP A 360 16.19 17.17 13.16
C TRP A 360 14.82 16.49 13.22
N ASP A 361 13.88 16.92 12.38
CA ASP A 361 12.55 16.33 12.24
C ASP A 361 12.62 14.90 11.70
N GLN A 362 13.48 14.65 10.70
CA GLN A 362 13.70 13.31 10.13
C GLN A 362 14.33 12.34 11.13
N ALA A 363 15.39 12.80 11.81
CA ALA A 363 16.07 12.01 12.84
C ALA A 363 15.14 11.71 14.02
N PHE A 364 14.33 12.68 14.44
CA PHE A 364 13.35 12.51 15.51
C PHE A 364 12.25 11.52 15.13
N ALA A 365 11.69 11.61 13.92
CA ALA A 365 10.68 10.68 13.45
C ALA A 365 11.21 9.24 13.36
N LEU A 366 12.45 9.07 12.88
CA LEU A 366 13.14 7.78 12.88
C LEU A 366 13.35 7.26 14.31
N PHE A 367 13.83 8.11 15.21
CA PHE A 367 14.02 7.76 16.62
C PHE A 367 12.71 7.30 17.27
N LEU A 368 11.60 7.99 17.01
CA LEU A 368 10.28 7.61 17.52
C LEU A 368 9.86 6.23 17.00
N GLY A 369 10.06 5.94 15.70
CA GLY A 369 9.79 4.61 15.15
C GLY A 369 10.62 3.51 15.82
N ILE A 370 11.93 3.75 16.00
CA ILE A 370 12.83 2.82 16.71
C ILE A 370 12.38 2.64 18.17
N PHE A 371 12.01 3.72 18.86
CA PHE A 371 11.53 3.66 20.24
C PHE A 371 10.23 2.85 20.36
N LEU A 372 9.26 3.06 19.47
CA LEU A 372 8.02 2.30 19.45
C LEU A 372 8.26 0.81 19.17
N PHE A 373 9.18 0.46 18.27
CA PHE A 373 9.51 -0.93 18.01
C PHE A 373 10.31 -1.57 19.16
N VAL A 374 11.46 -1.00 19.50
CA VAL A 374 12.39 -1.59 20.48
C VAL A 374 11.85 -1.46 21.89
N GLY A 375 11.40 -0.25 22.27
CA GLY A 375 10.95 0.09 23.62
C GLY A 375 9.60 -0.53 23.97
N MET A 376 8.63 -0.47 23.06
CA MET A 376 7.25 -0.91 23.38
C MET A 376 6.94 -2.34 22.97
N GLU A 377 7.62 -2.92 21.97
CA GLU A 377 7.32 -4.27 21.49
C GLU A 377 8.43 -5.27 21.80
N ALA A 378 9.66 -5.04 21.31
CA ALA A 378 10.73 -6.03 21.38
C ALA A 378 11.25 -6.25 22.82
N LEU A 379 11.58 -5.18 23.54
CA LEU A 379 12.14 -5.29 24.90
C LEU A 379 11.16 -5.91 25.91
N PRO A 380 9.86 -5.52 25.97
CA PRO A 380 8.90 -6.18 26.85
C PRO A 380 8.75 -7.68 26.55
N HIS A 381 8.76 -8.06 25.27
CA HIS A 381 8.69 -9.46 24.87
C HIS A 381 9.92 -10.27 25.30
N ILE A 382 11.13 -9.74 25.06
CA ILE A 382 12.39 -10.38 25.49
C ILE A 382 12.41 -10.52 27.02
N ARG A 383 12.04 -9.48 27.77
CA ARG A 383 11.98 -9.51 29.24
C ARG A 383 10.97 -10.54 29.74
N LYS A 384 9.80 -10.64 29.12
CA LYS A 384 8.78 -11.65 29.46
C LYS A 384 9.32 -13.06 29.26
N LYS A 385 9.94 -13.32 28.10
CA LYS A 385 10.53 -14.63 27.78
C LYS A 385 11.64 -15.03 28.77
N TRP A 386 12.56 -14.11 29.08
CA TRP A 386 13.60 -14.35 30.09
C TRP A 386 13.03 -14.63 31.48
N LYS A 387 11.92 -14.00 31.86
CA LYS A 387 11.25 -14.27 33.13
C LYS A 387 10.62 -15.68 33.14
N GLU A 388 9.99 -16.08 32.05
CA GLU A 388 9.40 -17.43 31.90
C GLU A 388 10.48 -18.52 31.91
N GLU A 389 11.60 -18.31 31.22
CA GLU A 389 12.75 -19.22 31.24
C GLU A 389 13.32 -19.38 32.66
N LYS A 390 13.51 -18.27 33.39
CA LYS A 390 13.98 -18.33 34.78
C LYS A 390 12.99 -19.03 35.73
N LEU A 391 11.68 -18.81 35.55
CA LEU A 391 10.65 -19.50 36.35
C LEU A 391 10.64 -21.01 36.06
N PHE A 392 10.85 -21.39 34.79
CA PHE A 392 10.98 -22.79 34.41
C PHE A 392 12.24 -23.43 35.00
N GLU A 393 13.39 -22.75 34.95
CA GLU A 393 14.62 -23.21 35.59
C GLU A 393 14.44 -23.40 37.10
N GLN A 394 13.75 -22.48 37.77
CA GLN A 394 13.42 -22.61 39.19
C GLN A 394 12.52 -23.82 39.47
N TYR A 395 11.48 -24.02 38.65
CA TYR A 395 10.56 -25.16 38.77
C TYR A 395 11.28 -26.51 38.56
N VAL A 396 12.24 -26.58 37.65
CA VAL A 396 13.05 -27.79 37.38
C VAL A 396 14.12 -28.01 38.46
N ALA A 397 14.71 -26.93 38.98
CA ALA A 397 15.75 -26.99 40.01
C ALA A 397 15.18 -27.30 41.40
N GLU A 398 13.93 -26.95 41.68
CA GLU A 398 13.23 -27.40 42.88
C GLU A 398 13.07 -28.93 42.81
N PRO A 399 13.81 -29.70 43.64
CA PRO A 399 13.63 -31.14 43.66
C PRO A 399 12.16 -31.41 44.00
N GLN A 400 11.53 -32.41 43.37
CA GLN A 400 10.18 -32.92 43.68
C GLN A 400 10.06 -33.39 45.14
N LYS A 401 10.24 -32.48 46.09
CA LYS A 401 9.92 -32.63 47.49
C LYS A 401 8.40 -32.46 47.52
N SER A 402 7.73 -33.59 47.71
CA SER A 402 6.26 -33.74 47.83
C SER A 402 5.43 -33.68 46.53
N LEU A 403 5.64 -34.64 45.62
CA LEU A 403 4.41 -35.32 45.16
C LEU A 403 3.92 -36.13 46.37
N PRO A 404 2.67 -35.91 46.85
CA PRO A 404 2.09 -36.73 47.91
C PRO A 404 2.26 -38.20 47.55
N TRP A 405 2.72 -39.00 48.51
CA TRP A 405 2.89 -40.45 48.35
C TRP A 405 1.59 -41.15 47.97
N GLU A 406 0.44 -40.51 48.20
CA GLU A 406 -0.90 -40.96 47.80
C GLU A 406 -1.14 -41.03 46.28
N LEU A 407 -0.22 -40.48 45.48
CA LEU A 407 -0.23 -40.55 44.00
C LEU A 407 0.87 -41.46 43.41
N ARG A 408 1.59 -42.23 44.26
CA ARG A 408 2.45 -43.34 43.83
C ARG A 408 1.73 -44.66 44.04
#